data_AF-A0A3D2J8R4-F1
#
_entry.id   AF-A0A3D2J8R4-F1
#
_cell.length_a   1.000
_cell.length_b   1.000
_cell.length_c   1.000
_cell.angle_alpha   90.00
_cell.angle_beta   90.00
_cell.angle_gamma   90.00
#
_symmetry.space_group_name_H-M   'P 1'
#
loop_
_entity.id
_entity.type
_entity.pdbx_description
1 polymer ?
#
loop_
_entity_poly.entity_id
_entity_poly.type
_entity_poly.pdbx_seq_one_letter_code
_entity_poly.pdbx_strand_id
1 'polypeptide(L)'
;LDCSSSPVGLGYIHHILTHLFNLSQVTGTTSGQKQQIAQIFTSLSRVQTWLENINTYALKLIQTYMNDLGSSAALQLRYDMANNAELALSGQFDAQTQQLEQGVVLICDSIQHLASMPVMKG
;
A
#
# COMPACT_ATOMS: atom_id res chain seq x y z
N LEU A 1 -5.29 -19.52 9.75
CA LEU A 1 -5.35 -18.71 8.52
C LEU A 1 -6.68 -17.99 8.56
N ASP A 2 -6.68 -16.72 8.95
CA ASP A 2 -7.88 -15.89 9.11
C ASP A 2 -7.89 -14.87 7.97
N CYS A 3 -8.46 -15.28 6.84
CA CYS A 3 -8.57 -14.48 5.62
C CYS A 3 -9.96 -13.84 5.45
N SER A 4 -10.83 -13.94 6.46
CA SER A 4 -12.28 -13.73 6.31
C SER A 4 -12.85 -12.48 6.96
N SER A 5 -12.06 -11.69 7.71
CA SER A 5 -12.62 -10.68 8.63
C SER A 5 -12.32 -9.21 8.30
N SER A 6 -11.60 -8.91 7.22
CA SER A 6 -11.37 -7.53 6.74
C SER A 6 -11.74 -7.38 5.27
N PRO A 7 -12.15 -6.18 4.80
CA PRO A 7 -12.34 -5.93 3.37
C PRO A 7 -11.14 -6.45 2.60
N VAL A 8 -11.42 -7.37 1.68
CA VAL A 8 -10.50 -8.43 1.24
C VAL A 8 -9.12 -7.90 0.81
N GLY A 9 -9.02 -6.68 0.26
CA GLY A 9 -7.75 -6.04 -0.10
C GLY A 9 -6.87 -5.55 1.05
N LEU A 10 -7.44 -4.93 2.09
CA LEU A 10 -6.66 -4.38 3.22
C LEU A 10 -6.11 -5.50 4.12
N GLY A 11 -6.86 -6.60 4.25
CA GLY A 11 -6.41 -7.78 4.97
C GLY A 11 -5.13 -8.38 4.39
N TYR A 12 -5.00 -8.39 3.06
CA TYR A 12 -3.79 -8.89 2.40
C TYR A 12 -2.57 -8.00 2.63
N ILE A 13 -2.70 -6.68 2.52
CA ILE A 13 -1.57 -5.76 2.76
C ILE A 13 -1.09 -5.89 4.20
N HIS A 14 -2.01 -5.87 5.17
CA HIS A 14 -1.67 -6.07 6.58
C HIS A 14 -0.95 -7.40 6.84
N HIS A 15 -1.38 -8.46 6.15
CA HIS A 15 -0.75 -9.77 6.25
C HIS A 15 0.69 -9.76 5.70
N ILE A 16 0.91 -9.14 4.54
CA ILE A 16 2.26 -9.01 3.95
C ILE A 16 3.16 -8.17 4.85
N LEU A 17 2.67 -7.05 5.38
CA LEU A 17 3.41 -6.19 6.32
C LEU A 17 3.84 -6.97 7.58
N THR A 18 2.96 -7.83 8.11
CA THR A 18 3.28 -8.71 9.24
C THR A 18 4.44 -9.67 8.92
N HIS A 19 4.41 -10.30 7.75
CA HIS A 19 5.50 -11.18 7.32
C HIS A 19 6.81 -10.44 7.10
N LEU A 20 6.78 -9.27 6.48
CA LEU A 20 7.96 -8.41 6.29
C LEU A 20 8.55 -8.00 7.65
N PHE A 21 7.70 -7.59 8.60
CA PHE A 21 8.15 -7.27 9.95
C PHE A 21 8.85 -8.47 10.59
N ASN A 22 8.22 -9.66 10.57
CA ASN A 22 8.83 -10.87 11.13
C ASN A 22 10.16 -11.23 10.45
N LEU A 23 10.24 -11.13 9.12
CA LEU A 23 11.45 -11.39 8.35
C LEU A 23 12.61 -10.47 8.75
N SER A 24 12.32 -9.21 9.09
CA SER A 24 13.34 -8.25 9.57
C SER A 24 13.98 -8.66 10.91
N GLN A 25 13.29 -9.48 11.70
CA GLN A 25 13.70 -9.93 13.04
C GLN A 25 14.42 -11.29 13.03
N VAL A 26 14.39 -12.02 11.90
CA VAL A 26 15.02 -13.34 11.79
C VAL A 26 16.55 -13.23 11.94
N THR A 27 17.13 -14.12 12.73
CA THR A 27 18.59 -14.27 12.85
C THR A 27 19.17 -14.72 11.51
N GLY A 28 20.19 -14.02 11.02
CA GLY A 28 20.78 -14.27 9.69
C GLY A 28 20.28 -13.34 8.58
N THR A 29 19.24 -12.52 8.82
CA THR A 29 18.84 -11.46 7.88
C THR A 29 19.94 -10.41 7.78
N THR A 30 20.48 -10.25 6.58
CA THR A 30 21.57 -9.31 6.27
C THR A 30 21.13 -7.85 6.38
N SER A 31 22.08 -6.91 6.49
CA SER A 31 21.76 -5.47 6.50
C SER A 31 21.05 -5.03 5.22
N GLY A 32 21.49 -5.52 4.06
CA GLY A 32 20.86 -5.25 2.77
C GLY A 32 19.41 -5.74 2.70
N GLN A 33 19.14 -6.97 3.18
CA GLN A 33 17.78 -7.49 3.29
C GLN A 33 16.93 -6.64 4.23
N LYS A 34 17.45 -6.24 5.40
CA LYS A 34 16.72 -5.37 6.34
C LYS A 34 16.36 -4.02 5.73
N GLN A 35 17.29 -3.41 4.98
CA GLN A 35 17.04 -2.16 4.28
C GLN A 35 15.93 -2.32 3.24
N GLN A 36 15.99 -3.37 2.42
CA GLN A 36 14.98 -3.62 1.41
C GLN A 36 13.61 -3.95 2.02
N ILE A 37 13.57 -4.72 3.11
CA ILE A 37 12.35 -4.98 3.89
C ILE A 37 11.74 -3.67 4.38
N ALA A 38 12.53 -2.77 4.96
CA ALA A 38 12.04 -1.49 5.46
C ALA A 38 11.47 -0.59 4.35
N GLN A 39 12.10 -0.59 3.17
CA GLN A 39 11.60 0.13 1.99
C GLN A 39 10.26 -0.44 1.53
N ILE A 40 10.16 -1.76 1.34
CA ILE A 40 8.91 -2.44 0.95
C ILE A 40 7.81 -2.17 1.98
N PHE A 41 8.13 -2.25 3.28
CA PHE A 41 7.19 -2.01 4.36
C PHE A 41 6.61 -0.60 4.30
N THR A 42 7.48 0.41 4.10
CA THR A 42 7.07 1.81 3.99
C THR A 42 6.16 2.03 2.79
N SER A 43 6.53 1.51 1.62
CA SER A 43 5.73 1.63 0.40
C SER A 43 4.38 0.91 0.51
N LEU A 44 4.34 -0.32 1.05
CA LEU A 44 3.07 -1.03 1.27
C LEU A 44 2.16 -0.33 2.28
N SER A 45 2.74 0.27 3.32
CA SER A 45 1.97 1.06 4.29
C SER A 45 1.33 2.28 3.62
N ARG A 46 2.04 2.93 2.69
CA ARG A 46 1.49 4.03 1.88
C ARG A 46 0.36 3.55 0.98
N VAL A 47 0.53 2.42 0.30
CA VAL A 47 -0.54 1.79 -0.50
C VAL A 47 -1.76 1.50 0.35
N GLN A 48 -1.58 0.97 1.57
CA GLN A 48 -2.68 0.74 2.50
C GLN A 48 -3.48 2.02 2.76
N THR A 49 -2.79 3.13 3.06
CA THR A 49 -3.44 4.43 3.28
C THR A 49 -4.21 4.90 2.05
N TRP A 50 -3.67 4.77 0.84
CA TRP A 50 -4.40 5.14 -0.37
C TRP A 50 -5.67 4.30 -0.57
N LEU A 51 -5.62 3.00 -0.31
CA LEU A 51 -6.80 2.13 -0.37
C LEU A 51 -7.84 2.45 0.73
N GLU A 52 -7.39 2.78 1.94
CA GLU A 52 -8.26 3.23 3.04
C GLU A 52 -8.97 4.56 2.69
N ASN A 53 -8.26 5.47 2.02
CA ASN A 53 -8.85 6.72 1.52
C ASN A 53 -9.92 6.45 0.46
N ILE A 54 -9.68 5.55 -0.50
CA ILE A 54 -10.69 5.15 -1.49
C ILE A 54 -11.94 4.65 -0.79
N ASN A 55 -11.80 3.75 0.18
CA ASN A 55 -12.93 3.24 0.95
C ASN A 55 -13.68 4.37 1.68
N THR A 56 -12.93 5.28 2.33
CA THR A 56 -13.49 6.43 3.03
C THR A 56 -14.29 7.35 2.10
N TYR A 57 -13.78 7.67 0.92
CA TYR A 57 -14.47 8.51 -0.05
C TYR A 57 -15.68 7.80 -0.68
N ALA A 58 -15.59 6.49 -0.91
CA ALA A 58 -16.72 5.70 -1.38
C ALA A 58 -17.88 5.71 -0.36
N LEU A 59 -17.58 5.57 0.93
CA LEU A 59 -18.57 5.66 2.00
C LEU A 59 -19.23 7.04 2.06
N LYS A 60 -18.44 8.13 1.92
CA LYS A 60 -18.97 9.49 1.84
C LYS A 60 -19.89 9.69 0.63
N LEU A 61 -19.52 9.10 -0.51
CA LEU A 61 -20.33 9.20 -1.73
C LEU A 61 -21.66 8.45 -1.57
N ILE A 62 -21.67 7.27 -0.94
CA ILE A 62 -22.90 6.51 -0.64
C ILE A 62 -23.83 7.28 0.31
N GLN A 63 -23.26 8.05 1.24
CA GLN A 63 -24.00 8.91 2.16
C GLN A 63 -24.49 10.22 1.52
N THR A 64 -24.09 10.53 0.29
CA THR A 64 -24.55 11.73 -0.43
C THR A 64 -25.97 11.50 -0.96
N TYR A 65 -26.88 12.44 -0.72
CA TYR A 65 -28.24 12.36 -1.26
C TYR A 65 -28.24 12.31 -2.79
N MET A 66 -29.19 11.57 -3.39
CA MET A 66 -29.20 11.32 -4.84
C MET A 66 -29.22 12.60 -5.69
N ASN A 67 -29.92 13.64 -5.23
CA ASN A 67 -29.96 14.96 -5.89
C ASN A 67 -28.60 15.68 -5.88
N ASP A 68 -27.71 15.33 -4.95
CA ASP A 68 -26.41 15.97 -4.76
C ASP A 68 -25.26 15.18 -5.39
N LEU A 69 -25.51 14.03 -6.02
CA LEU A 69 -24.49 13.23 -6.71
C LEU A 69 -23.85 13.96 -7.91
N GLY A 70 -24.56 14.93 -8.48
CA GLY A 70 -24.07 15.83 -9.52
C GLY A 70 -23.34 17.06 -8.99
N SER A 71 -23.31 17.27 -7.67
CA SER A 71 -22.65 18.43 -7.06
C SER A 71 -21.13 18.38 -7.26
N SER A 72 -20.50 19.55 -7.17
CA SER A 72 -19.04 19.68 -7.19
C SER A 72 -18.37 18.87 -6.07
N ALA A 73 -19.01 18.74 -4.90
CA ALA A 73 -18.48 17.96 -3.79
C ALA A 73 -18.48 16.45 -4.09
N ALA A 74 -19.57 15.92 -4.64
CA ALA A 74 -19.65 14.52 -5.03
C ALA A 74 -18.68 14.20 -6.19
N LEU A 75 -18.49 15.16 -7.11
CA LEU A 75 -17.50 15.03 -8.18
C LEU A 75 -16.07 15.01 -7.63
N GLN A 76 -15.74 15.86 -6.66
CA GLN A 76 -14.43 15.88 -6.01
C GLN A 76 -14.12 14.52 -5.34
N LEU A 77 -15.08 13.94 -4.62
CA LEU A 77 -14.91 12.61 -4.01
C LEU A 77 -14.57 11.53 -5.05
N ARG A 78 -15.19 11.57 -6.24
CA ARG A 78 -14.88 10.65 -7.33
C ARG A 78 -13.46 10.85 -7.87
N TYR A 79 -13.02 12.10 -8.04
CA TYR A 79 -11.65 12.39 -8.44
C TYR A 79 -10.64 11.94 -7.39
N ASP A 80 -10.91 12.18 -6.11
CA ASP A 80 -10.03 11.77 -5.02
C ASP A 80 -9.88 10.24 -4.96
N MET A 81 -10.96 9.49 -5.19
CA MET A 81 -10.90 8.03 -5.32
C MET A 81 -10.05 7.59 -6.52
N ALA A 82 -10.26 8.19 -7.70
CA ALA A 82 -9.50 7.85 -8.90
C ALA A 82 -8.00 8.14 -8.71
N ASN A 83 -7.67 9.29 -8.12
CA ASN A 83 -6.30 9.66 -7.81
C ASN A 83 -5.65 8.68 -6.82
N ASN A 84 -6.31 8.34 -5.71
CA ASN A 84 -5.76 7.36 -4.77
C ASN A 84 -5.62 5.95 -5.39
N ALA A 85 -6.49 5.57 -6.32
CA ALA A 85 -6.37 4.31 -7.05
C ALA A 85 -5.16 4.30 -7.99
N GLU A 86 -4.92 5.41 -8.69
CA GLU A 86 -3.73 5.59 -9.52
C GLU A 86 -2.47 5.54 -8.67
N LEU A 87 -2.42 6.30 -7.56
CA LEU A 87 -1.31 6.27 -6.61
C LEU A 87 -1.05 4.86 -6.05
N ALA A 88 -2.09 4.13 -5.66
CA ALA A 88 -1.95 2.75 -5.19
C ALA A 88 -1.34 1.83 -6.25
N LEU A 89 -1.67 2.05 -7.53
CA LEU A 89 -1.17 1.24 -8.63
C LEU A 89 0.28 1.60 -9.01
N SER A 90 0.52 2.86 -9.35
CA SER A 90 1.76 3.34 -9.97
C SER A 90 2.72 4.00 -8.99
N GLY A 91 2.22 4.52 -7.87
CA GLY A 91 2.98 5.32 -6.92
C GLY A 91 3.05 6.79 -7.31
N GLN A 92 3.93 7.53 -6.63
CA GLN A 92 4.21 8.93 -6.94
C GLN A 92 5.64 9.32 -6.57
N PHE A 93 6.17 10.31 -7.25
CA PHE A 93 7.40 10.96 -6.84
C PHE A 93 7.08 12.06 -5.82
N ASP A 94 7.64 11.95 -4.61
CA ASP A 94 7.53 12.99 -3.59
C ASP A 94 8.64 14.03 -3.79
N ALA A 95 8.23 15.25 -4.13
CA ALA A 95 9.14 16.37 -4.38
C ALA A 95 9.87 16.87 -3.11
N GLN A 96 9.33 16.64 -1.91
CA GLN A 96 9.96 17.07 -0.66
C GLN A 96 11.10 16.12 -0.27
N THR A 97 10.85 14.81 -0.36
CA THR A 97 11.84 13.80 -0.01
C THR A 97 12.75 13.42 -1.18
N GLN A 98 12.39 13.83 -2.41
CA GLN A 98 13.05 13.42 -3.66
C GLN A 98 13.08 11.90 -3.83
N GLN A 99 12.06 11.21 -3.29
CA GLN A 99 11.96 9.76 -3.31
C GLN A 99 10.69 9.31 -4.04
N LEU A 100 10.80 8.16 -4.70
CA LEU A 100 9.66 7.49 -5.28
C LEU A 100 8.91 6.73 -4.19
N GLU A 101 7.68 7.16 -3.90
CA GLU A 101 6.72 6.36 -3.16
C GLU A 101 6.14 5.31 -4.11
N GLN A 102 6.61 4.07 -3.99
CA GLN A 102 6.24 2.99 -4.91
C GLN A 102 4.77 2.61 -4.79
N GLY A 103 4.10 2.44 -5.92
CA GLY A 103 2.83 1.71 -6.03
C GLY A 103 3.04 0.20 -6.08
N VAL A 104 1.94 -0.57 -6.09
CA VAL A 104 2.00 -2.04 -6.02
C VAL A 104 2.83 -2.69 -7.14
N VAL A 105 2.88 -2.09 -8.33
CA VAL A 105 3.66 -2.63 -9.46
C VAL A 105 5.14 -2.75 -9.11
N LEU A 106 5.74 -1.67 -8.60
CA LEU A 106 7.16 -1.66 -8.25
C LEU A 106 7.45 -2.39 -6.93
N ILE A 107 6.46 -2.42 -6.02
CA ILE A 107 6.56 -3.20 -4.79
C ILE A 107 6.67 -4.70 -5.11
N CYS A 108 5.92 -5.21 -6.08
CA CYS A 108 6.00 -6.61 -6.50
C CYS A 108 7.41 -6.97 -6.97
N ASP A 109 8.07 -6.10 -7.75
CA ASP A 109 9.46 -6.30 -8.17
C ASP A 109 10.43 -6.25 -6.99
N SER A 110 10.20 -5.32 -6.05
CA SER A 110 10.99 -5.21 -4.82
C SER A 110 10.87 -6.48 -3.96
N ILE A 111 9.67 -7.06 -3.83
CA ILE A 111 9.47 -8.33 -3.10
C ILE A 111 10.19 -9.48 -3.81
N GLN A 112 10.10 -9.56 -5.14
CA GLN A 112 10.81 -10.58 -5.92
C GLN A 112 12.33 -10.46 -5.76
N HIS A 113 12.86 -9.24 -5.82
CA HIS A 113 14.29 -9.01 -5.60
C HIS A 113 14.69 -9.45 -4.18
N LEU A 114 13.92 -9.10 -3.15
CA LEU A 114 14.20 -9.52 -1.76
C LEU A 114 14.23 -11.06 -1.65
N ALA A 115 13.27 -11.74 -2.27
CA ALA A 115 13.21 -13.21 -2.28
C ALA A 115 14.37 -13.86 -3.04
N SER A 116 14.97 -13.15 -4.00
CA SER A 116 16.15 -13.62 -4.74
C SER A 116 17.48 -13.41 -4.00
N MET A 117 17.50 -12.59 -2.94
CA MET A 117 18.73 -12.29 -2.22
C MET A 117 19.27 -13.55 -1.52
N PRO A 118 20.59 -13.82 -1.60
CA PRO A 118 21.18 -14.95 -0.92
C PRO A 118 20.95 -14.87 0.59
N VAL A 119 20.45 -15.97 1.17
CA VAL A 119 20.51 -16.18 2.61
C VAL A 119 21.92 -16.65 2.96
N MET A 120 22.62 -15.90 3.81
CA MET A 120 23.83 -16.41 4.43
C MET A 120 23.41 -17.50 5.42
N LYS A 121 23.96 -18.71 5.29
CA LYS A 121 23.80 -19.74 6.32
C LYS A 121 24.44 -19.19 7.60
N GLY A 122 23.62 -19.02 8.64
CA GLY A 122 24.09 -18.73 9.99
C GLY A 122 24.90 -19.87 10.57
#